data_AF-A0AA48GU86-F1
#
_entry.id   AF-A0AA48GU86-F1
#
_cell.length_a   1.000
_cell.length_b   1.000
_cell.length_c   1.000
_cell.angle_alpha   90.00
_cell.angle_beta   90.00
_cell.angle_gamma   90.00
#
_symmetry.space_group_name_H-M   'P 1'
#
loop_
_entity.id
_entity.type
_entity.pdbx_description
1 polymer ?
#
loop_
_entity_poly.entity_id
_entity_poly.type
_entity_poly.pdbx_seq_one_letter_code
_entity_poly.pdbx_strand_id
1 'polypeptide(L)'
;MSEIHPYLHALRQAMAGCDPALVQDALAETEARFRAERDRLAWAEPLLSPADAARRILEGLGDPADRAAQFRTRDQLVAQALARPSALSEDPLPDGPEPAPRPWPGFFGVLVDGRAYTALAYLLLAFFTGLFYFIWTVTGLSLSLGFLVLIIGLPMAAFFLGSLRALGLGEGRLVDALLDVRMPRRPPLLPEGKRLVDRLAGLFRDSYTWKCLVYFLIHLPLSLMTSTFMLIGLVVSFSLLAIPVLHWGFHLPLVVVGCETFSAPVWVVLLLPLGGLLGLIGTLHLGLAFGRLHGALARALLVAR
;
A
#
# COMPACT_ATOMS: atom_id res chain seq x y z
N MET A 1 -0.82 23.75 22.35
CA MET A 1 -0.38 22.91 21.19
C MET A 1 1.15 22.90 21.06
N SER A 2 1.85 23.99 21.38
CA SER A 2 3.32 23.95 21.55
C SER A 2 3.78 22.96 22.62
N GLU A 3 2.97 22.73 23.66
CA GLU A 3 3.37 21.94 24.84
C GLU A 3 3.61 20.44 24.58
N ILE A 4 2.96 19.84 23.57
CA ILE A 4 3.19 18.42 23.23
C ILE A 4 4.36 18.23 22.25
N HIS A 5 4.76 19.27 21.53
CA HIS A 5 5.80 19.18 20.49
C HIS A 5 7.15 18.65 21.03
N PRO A 6 7.65 19.11 22.20
CA PRO A 6 8.87 18.58 22.79
C PRO A 6 8.77 17.07 23.08
N TYR A 7 7.62 16.62 23.59
CA TYR A 7 7.37 15.21 23.88
C TYR A 7 7.37 14.36 22.60
N LEU A 8 6.66 14.81 21.56
CA LEU A 8 6.62 14.10 20.27
C LEU A 8 8.00 14.07 19.60
N HIS A 9 8.80 15.12 19.76
CA HIS A 9 10.17 15.15 19.27
C HIS A 9 11.05 14.12 20.01
N ALA A 10 10.98 14.07 21.34
CA ALA A 10 11.69 13.08 22.15
C ALA A 10 11.24 11.64 21.83
N LEU A 11 9.93 11.42 21.64
CA LEU A 11 9.39 10.12 21.23
C LEU A 11 9.90 9.70 19.84
N ARG A 12 9.93 10.63 18.87
CA ARG A 12 10.51 10.38 17.54
C ARG A 12 11.99 10.01 17.64
N GLN A 13 12.76 10.71 18.46
CA GLN A 13 14.18 10.40 18.68
C GLN A 13 14.37 9.02 19.33
N ALA A 14 13.57 8.69 20.35
CA ALA A 14 13.60 7.38 20.98
C ALA A 14 13.24 6.26 19.99
N MET A 15 12.40 6.53 19.00
CA MET A 15 12.04 5.57 17.95
C MET A 15 12.98 5.59 16.73
N ALA A 16 14.13 6.26 16.80
CA ALA A 16 15.12 6.23 15.72
C ALA A 16 15.54 4.78 15.39
N GLY A 17 15.53 4.42 14.09
CA GLY A 17 15.82 3.07 13.60
C GLY A 17 14.61 2.13 13.50
N CYS A 18 13.43 2.53 13.97
CA CYS A 18 12.18 1.79 13.75
C CYS A 18 11.62 2.02 12.32
N ASP A 19 10.67 1.17 11.90
CA ASP A 19 9.95 1.37 10.63
C ASP A 19 9.30 2.76 10.61
N PRO A 20 9.53 3.60 9.58
CA PRO A 20 8.88 4.90 9.46
C PRO A 20 7.35 4.88 9.62
N ALA A 21 6.68 3.80 9.18
CA ALA A 21 5.23 3.66 9.35
C ALA A 21 4.84 3.49 10.83
N LEU A 22 5.62 2.73 11.60
CA LEU A 22 5.42 2.56 13.03
C LEU A 22 5.66 3.86 13.80
N VAL A 23 6.71 4.60 13.42
CA VAL A 23 6.99 5.92 14.02
C VAL A 23 5.81 6.88 13.77
N GLN A 24 5.30 6.92 12.54
CA GLN A 24 4.16 7.76 12.19
C GLN A 24 2.90 7.39 12.99
N ASP A 25 2.58 6.10 13.09
CA ASP A 25 1.42 5.61 13.85
C ASP A 25 1.55 5.92 15.35
N ALA A 26 2.75 5.72 15.93
CA ALA A 26 3.01 5.99 17.35
C ALA A 26 2.86 7.48 17.71
N LEU A 27 3.36 8.37 16.84
CA LEU A 27 3.21 9.82 17.01
C LEU A 27 1.74 10.23 16.90
N ALA A 28 1.04 9.76 15.86
CA ALA A 28 -0.37 10.08 15.64
C ALA A 28 -1.28 9.58 16.77
N GLU A 29 -1.06 8.35 17.25
CA GLU A 29 -1.82 7.77 18.37
C GLU A 29 -1.60 8.52 19.68
N THR A 30 -0.34 8.89 19.96
CA THR A 30 0.01 9.65 21.16
C THR A 30 -0.60 11.05 21.13
N GLU A 31 -0.52 11.73 20.00
CA GLU A 31 -1.11 13.05 19.83
C GLU A 31 -2.66 13.02 19.91
N ALA A 32 -3.30 12.01 19.30
CA ALA A 32 -4.74 11.82 19.40
C ALA A 32 -5.19 11.60 20.86
N ARG A 33 -4.44 10.81 21.63
CA ARG A 33 -4.72 10.57 23.05
C ARG A 33 -4.55 11.83 23.89
N PHE A 34 -3.49 12.61 23.66
CA PHE A 34 -3.29 13.88 24.35
C PHE A 34 -4.45 14.85 24.08
N ARG A 35 -4.91 14.93 22.83
CA ARG A 35 -6.08 15.75 22.47
C ARG A 35 -7.34 15.31 23.19
N ALA A 36 -7.63 14.01 23.17
CA ALA A 36 -8.82 13.46 23.84
C ALA A 36 -8.81 13.75 25.35
N GLU A 37 -7.67 13.59 26.02
CA GLU A 37 -7.58 13.83 27.46
C GLU A 37 -7.64 15.32 27.81
N ARG A 38 -7.04 16.18 26.97
CA ARG A 38 -7.16 17.63 27.12
C ARG A 38 -8.60 18.09 26.99
N ASP A 39 -9.31 17.61 25.97
CA ASP A 39 -10.70 17.97 25.74
C ASP A 39 -11.58 17.45 26.90
N ARG A 40 -11.30 16.25 27.42
CA ARG A 40 -11.96 15.72 28.63
C ARG A 40 -11.71 16.59 29.87
N LEU A 41 -10.46 16.99 30.12
CA LEU A 41 -10.10 17.85 31.27
C LEU A 41 -10.71 19.25 31.14
N ALA A 42 -10.78 19.80 29.93
CA ALA A 42 -11.43 21.09 29.69
C ALA A 42 -12.93 21.08 30.08
N TRP A 43 -13.60 19.92 29.92
CA TRP A 43 -14.98 19.73 30.36
C TRP A 43 -15.09 19.42 31.86
N ALA A 44 -14.19 18.62 32.41
CA ALA A 44 -14.25 18.16 33.80
C ALA A 44 -13.78 19.22 34.81
N GLU A 45 -12.72 19.96 34.49
CA GLU A 45 -12.10 20.96 35.36
C GLU A 45 -11.84 22.28 34.59
N PRO A 46 -12.89 23.08 34.30
CA PRO A 46 -12.77 24.27 33.43
C PRO A 46 -11.86 25.38 33.98
N LEU A 47 -11.62 25.38 35.30
CA LEU A 47 -10.78 26.36 35.99
C LEU A 47 -9.29 25.98 35.97
N LEU A 48 -8.94 24.77 35.50
CA LEU A 48 -7.56 24.31 35.46
C LEU A 48 -6.76 25.09 34.41
N SER A 49 -5.56 25.54 34.77
CA SER A 49 -4.72 26.26 33.82
C SER A 49 -4.34 25.34 32.65
N PRO A 50 -4.25 25.85 31.40
CA PRO A 50 -3.89 25.03 30.25
C PRO A 50 -2.54 24.33 30.40
N ALA A 51 -1.57 25.00 31.05
CA ALA A 51 -0.23 24.47 31.28
C ALA A 51 -0.22 23.34 32.31
N ASP A 52 -0.98 23.46 33.39
CA ASP A 52 -1.10 22.41 34.41
C ASP A 52 -1.87 21.20 33.87
N ALA A 53 -2.91 21.45 33.07
CA ALA A 53 -3.62 20.39 32.35
C ALA A 53 -2.67 19.61 31.43
N ALA A 54 -1.85 20.30 30.64
CA ALA A 54 -0.88 19.66 29.76
C ALA A 54 0.18 18.86 30.54
N ARG A 55 0.70 19.41 31.64
CA ARG A 55 1.67 18.72 32.50
C ARG A 55 1.08 17.43 33.08
N ARG A 56 -0.15 17.47 33.60
CA ARG A 56 -0.85 16.30 34.14
C ARG A 56 -1.08 15.22 33.08
N ILE A 57 -1.43 15.61 31.85
CA ILE A 57 -1.58 14.67 30.73
C ILE A 57 -0.23 14.05 30.35
N LEU A 58 0.84 14.85 30.29
CA LEU A 58 2.19 14.38 29.97
C LEU A 58 2.71 13.39 31.04
N GLU A 59 2.48 13.68 32.31
CA GLU A 59 2.77 12.75 33.41
C GLU A 59 2.03 11.42 33.25
N GLY A 60 0.76 11.46 32.83
CA GLY A 60 -0.02 10.26 32.51
C GLY A 60 0.41 9.51 31.24
N LEU A 61 1.11 10.17 30.31
CA LEU A 61 1.66 9.53 29.12
C LEU A 61 2.94 8.71 29.40
N GLY A 62 3.65 9.06 30.46
CA GLY A 62 4.89 8.43 30.90
C GLY A 62 6.14 8.95 30.19
N ASP A 63 7.27 8.27 30.36
CA ASP A 63 8.52 8.62 29.68
C ASP A 63 8.46 8.27 28.17
N PRO A 64 8.94 9.15 27.27
CA PRO A 64 8.99 8.86 25.84
C PRO A 64 9.73 7.57 25.47
N ALA A 65 10.79 7.18 26.20
CA ALA A 65 11.56 5.98 25.87
C ALA A 65 10.78 4.70 26.23
N ASP A 66 10.14 4.67 27.38
CA ASP A 66 9.25 3.58 27.78
C ASP A 66 8.08 3.42 26.81
N ARG A 67 7.48 4.54 26.39
CA ARG A 67 6.39 4.54 25.43
C ARG A 67 6.85 4.04 24.05
N ALA A 68 8.04 4.43 23.60
CA ALA A 68 8.66 3.88 22.40
C ALA A 68 8.85 2.36 22.50
N ALA A 69 9.32 1.86 23.66
CA ALA A 69 9.48 0.43 23.89
C ALA A 69 8.13 -0.32 23.83
N GLN A 70 7.06 0.23 24.43
CA GLN A 70 5.71 -0.35 24.33
C GLN A 70 5.23 -0.47 22.88
N PHE A 71 5.46 0.55 22.06
CA PHE A 71 5.12 0.49 20.63
C PHE A 71 5.92 -0.60 19.91
N ARG A 72 7.22 -0.74 20.17
CA ARG A 72 8.06 -1.80 19.57
C ARG A 72 7.59 -3.19 19.99
N THR A 73 7.32 -3.41 21.28
CA THR A 73 6.83 -4.70 21.77
C THR A 73 5.48 -5.05 21.17
N ARG A 74 4.53 -4.11 21.14
CA ARG A 74 3.23 -4.30 20.49
C ARG A 74 3.40 -4.65 19.01
N ASP A 75 4.34 -4.01 18.34
CA ASP A 75 4.67 -4.27 16.94
C ASP A 75 5.13 -5.70 16.70
N GLN A 76 6.07 -6.17 17.52
CA GLN A 76 6.61 -7.52 17.48
C GLN A 76 5.54 -8.57 17.77
N LEU A 77 4.69 -8.34 18.76
CA LEU A 77 3.58 -9.24 19.10
C LEU A 77 2.56 -9.34 17.95
N VAL A 78 2.21 -8.22 17.32
CA VAL A 78 1.32 -8.21 16.16
C VAL A 78 1.97 -8.90 14.97
N ALA A 79 3.26 -8.67 14.71
CA ALA A 79 3.99 -9.34 13.65
C ALA A 79 4.06 -10.85 13.87
N GLN A 80 4.31 -11.29 15.10
CA GLN A 80 4.28 -12.71 15.49
C GLN A 80 2.90 -13.33 15.30
N ALA A 81 1.82 -12.63 15.68
CA ALA A 81 0.45 -13.12 15.52
C ALA A 81 0.00 -13.19 14.05
N LEU A 82 0.51 -12.31 13.19
CA LEU A 82 0.21 -12.27 11.75
C LEU A 82 1.09 -13.23 10.93
N ALA A 83 2.31 -13.51 11.39
CA ALA A 83 3.10 -14.61 10.83
C ALA A 83 2.31 -15.91 11.04
N ARG A 84 1.95 -16.58 9.94
CA ARG A 84 1.17 -17.83 9.97
C ARG A 84 1.64 -18.77 11.10
N PRO A 85 0.73 -19.52 11.75
CA PRO A 85 1.06 -20.44 12.83
C PRO A 85 2.03 -21.57 12.45
N SER A 86 2.43 -21.72 11.19
CA SER A 86 3.51 -22.62 10.79
C SER A 86 4.90 -22.24 11.33
N ALA A 87 5.11 -21.00 11.80
CA ALA A 87 6.36 -20.59 12.46
C ALA A 87 6.28 -20.56 13.99
N LEU A 88 5.07 -20.62 14.57
CA LEU A 88 4.86 -20.59 16.02
C LEU A 88 4.83 -21.99 16.66
N SER A 89 4.98 -23.05 15.86
CA SER A 89 5.15 -24.44 16.32
C SER A 89 6.58 -24.96 16.16
N GLU A 90 7.57 -24.06 16.07
CA GLU A 90 8.99 -24.40 16.18
C GLU A 90 9.53 -23.93 17.55
N ASP A 91 8.91 -24.39 18.64
CA ASP A 91 9.78 -24.79 19.75
C ASP A 91 10.57 -25.98 19.21
N PRO A 92 11.92 -25.96 19.23
CA PRO A 92 12.69 -27.12 18.83
C PRO A 92 12.39 -28.24 19.83
N LEU A 93 11.41 -29.08 19.50
CA LEU A 93 11.30 -30.42 20.07
C LEU A 93 12.67 -31.06 19.87
N PRO A 94 13.34 -31.55 20.94
CA PRO A 94 14.71 -32.05 20.85
C PRO A 94 14.93 -33.19 19.83
N ASP A 95 13.87 -33.75 19.22
CA ASP A 95 13.92 -34.82 18.23
C ASP A 95 12.79 -34.73 17.17
N GLY A 96 12.29 -33.53 16.86
CA GLY A 96 11.27 -33.35 15.81
C GLY A 96 11.85 -33.52 14.40
N PRO A 97 11.18 -34.22 13.46
CA PRO A 97 11.67 -34.32 12.08
C PRO A 97 11.81 -32.91 11.48
N GLU A 98 12.98 -32.63 10.90
CA GLU A 98 13.28 -31.35 10.25
C GLU A 98 12.14 -30.92 9.31
N PRO A 99 11.77 -29.63 9.27
CA PRO A 99 10.73 -29.15 8.37
C PRO A 99 11.03 -29.61 6.94
N ALA A 100 10.13 -30.42 6.39
CA ALA A 100 10.34 -31.04 5.09
C ALA A 100 10.74 -29.97 4.06
N PRO A 101 11.86 -30.16 3.33
CA PRO A 101 12.31 -29.18 2.35
C PRO A 101 11.18 -28.89 1.38
N ARG A 102 10.90 -27.60 1.13
CA ARG A 102 9.89 -27.18 0.15
C ARG A 102 10.17 -27.93 -1.15
N PRO A 103 9.18 -28.66 -1.72
CA PRO A 103 9.46 -29.64 -2.75
C PRO A 103 10.18 -29.06 -3.97
N TRP A 104 9.96 -27.77 -4.31
CA TRP A 104 10.63 -27.08 -5.43
C TRP A 104 11.23 -25.73 -5.01
N PRO A 105 12.57 -25.63 -4.83
CA PRO A 105 13.23 -24.36 -4.56
C PRO A 105 13.40 -23.52 -5.83
N GLY A 106 13.17 -22.20 -5.71
CA GLY A 106 13.60 -21.21 -6.71
C GLY A 106 12.52 -20.82 -7.74
N PHE A 107 12.47 -21.51 -8.87
CA PHE A 107 11.76 -21.03 -10.08
C PHE A 107 10.28 -21.44 -10.16
N PHE A 108 9.96 -22.71 -9.87
CA PHE A 108 8.58 -23.23 -9.93
C PHE A 108 7.76 -22.98 -8.66
N GLY A 109 8.42 -22.62 -7.55
CA GLY A 109 7.74 -22.33 -6.28
C GLY A 109 6.73 -21.18 -6.38
N VAL A 110 6.88 -20.31 -7.38
CA VAL A 110 5.96 -19.18 -7.63
C VAL A 110 4.54 -19.63 -7.98
N LEU A 111 4.36 -20.84 -8.53
CA LEU A 111 3.04 -21.40 -8.84
C LEU A 111 2.24 -21.77 -7.58
N VAL A 112 2.92 -21.96 -6.45
CA VAL A 112 2.30 -22.30 -5.15
C VAL A 112 2.35 -21.12 -4.19
N ASP A 113 3.07 -20.05 -4.53
CA ASP A 113 3.18 -18.84 -3.73
C ASP A 113 1.96 -17.94 -3.92
N GLY A 114 1.08 -17.89 -2.90
CA GLY A 114 -0.08 -17.01 -2.88
C GLY A 114 0.25 -15.54 -3.14
N ARG A 115 1.47 -15.08 -2.79
CA ARG A 115 1.90 -13.68 -2.97
C ARG A 115 2.05 -13.31 -4.45
N ALA A 116 2.39 -14.27 -5.31
CA ALA A 116 2.49 -14.02 -6.74
C ALA A 116 1.12 -13.70 -7.35
N TYR A 117 0.08 -14.41 -6.88
CA TYR A 117 -1.30 -14.19 -7.31
C TYR A 117 -1.88 -12.90 -6.75
N THR A 118 -1.62 -12.56 -5.48
CA THR A 118 -2.07 -11.28 -4.92
C THR A 118 -1.36 -10.08 -5.58
N ALA A 119 -0.07 -10.22 -5.88
CA ALA A 119 0.68 -9.21 -6.64
C ALA A 119 0.16 -9.06 -8.07
N LEU A 120 -0.12 -10.17 -8.77
CA LEU A 120 -0.73 -10.14 -10.11
C LEU A 120 -2.12 -9.46 -10.08
N ALA A 121 -2.96 -9.82 -9.11
CA ALA A 121 -4.27 -9.22 -8.92
C ALA A 121 -4.16 -7.72 -8.64
N TYR A 122 -3.23 -7.31 -7.77
CA TYR A 122 -2.93 -5.89 -7.54
C TYR A 122 -2.51 -5.20 -8.82
N LEU A 123 -1.57 -5.75 -9.60
CA LEU A 123 -1.09 -5.11 -10.83
C LEU A 123 -2.19 -4.96 -11.87
N LEU A 124 -3.11 -5.93 -12.01
CA LEU A 124 -4.25 -5.78 -12.92
C LEU A 124 -5.26 -4.75 -12.41
N LEU A 125 -5.51 -4.72 -11.10
CA LEU A 125 -6.39 -3.72 -10.46
C LEU A 125 -5.78 -2.31 -10.51
N ALA A 126 -4.45 -2.21 -10.46
CA ALA A 126 -3.69 -0.97 -10.42
C ALA A 126 -4.01 -0.08 -11.63
N PHE A 127 -4.26 -0.68 -12.80
CA PHE A 127 -4.70 0.04 -13.99
C PHE A 127 -6.01 0.81 -13.76
N PHE A 128 -7.03 0.14 -13.20
CA PHE A 128 -8.32 0.77 -12.94
C PHE A 128 -8.21 1.85 -11.85
N THR A 129 -7.46 1.58 -10.79
CA THR A 129 -7.22 2.59 -9.73
C THR A 129 -6.41 3.76 -10.25
N GLY A 130 -5.39 3.52 -11.09
CA GLY A 130 -4.57 4.56 -11.72
C GLY A 130 -5.38 5.45 -12.65
N LEU A 131 -6.25 4.86 -13.46
CA LEU A 131 -7.17 5.61 -14.31
C LEU A 131 -8.12 6.49 -13.49
N PHE A 132 -8.73 5.90 -12.46
CA PHE A 132 -9.63 6.64 -11.56
C PHE A 132 -8.91 7.80 -10.86
N TYR A 133 -7.73 7.56 -10.27
CA TYR A 133 -6.96 8.58 -9.58
C TYR A 133 -6.48 9.69 -10.52
N PHE A 134 -6.06 9.34 -11.73
CA PHE A 134 -5.63 10.32 -12.72
C PHE A 134 -6.78 11.23 -13.15
N ILE A 135 -7.93 10.65 -13.53
CA ILE A 135 -9.13 11.42 -13.91
C ILE A 135 -9.55 12.33 -12.76
N TRP A 136 -9.62 11.79 -11.55
CA TRP A 136 -9.98 12.56 -10.36
C TRP A 136 -9.01 13.71 -10.11
N THR A 137 -7.70 13.46 -10.22
CA THR A 137 -6.64 14.45 -9.98
C THR A 137 -6.66 15.57 -11.01
N VAL A 138 -6.72 15.23 -12.30
CA VAL A 138 -6.73 16.23 -13.39
C VAL A 138 -8.03 17.04 -13.37
N THR A 139 -9.17 16.38 -13.20
CA THR A 139 -10.49 17.03 -13.14
C THR A 139 -10.58 17.92 -11.91
N GLY A 140 -10.26 17.37 -10.73
CA GLY A 140 -10.34 18.10 -9.47
C GLY A 140 -9.38 19.30 -9.43
N LEU A 141 -8.16 19.15 -9.95
CA LEU A 141 -7.20 20.26 -10.06
C LEU A 141 -7.71 21.34 -11.02
N SER A 142 -8.22 20.95 -12.20
CA SER A 142 -8.76 21.88 -13.19
C SER A 142 -9.98 22.65 -12.68
N LEU A 143 -10.93 21.97 -12.03
CA LEU A 143 -12.09 22.60 -11.41
C LEU A 143 -11.67 23.52 -10.27
N SER A 144 -10.72 23.10 -9.43
CA SER A 144 -10.23 23.91 -8.31
C SER A 144 -9.57 25.21 -8.80
N LEU A 145 -8.74 25.13 -9.84
CA LEU A 145 -8.10 26.30 -10.44
C LEU A 145 -9.13 27.22 -11.11
N GLY A 146 -10.07 26.66 -11.88
CA GLY A 146 -11.11 27.41 -12.57
C GLY A 146 -12.05 28.12 -11.60
N PHE A 147 -12.45 27.45 -10.51
CA PHE A 147 -13.31 28.04 -9.50
C PHE A 147 -12.59 28.98 -8.55
N LEU A 148 -11.25 29.05 -8.56
CA LEU A 148 -10.48 29.93 -7.67
C LEU A 148 -10.80 31.42 -7.85
N VAL A 149 -11.27 31.81 -9.05
CA VAL A 149 -11.78 33.16 -9.35
C VAL A 149 -13.13 33.42 -8.68
N LEU A 150 -13.88 32.37 -8.35
CA LEU A 150 -15.16 32.45 -7.64
C LEU A 150 -14.95 32.33 -6.12
N ILE A 151 -15.88 32.86 -5.35
CA ILE A 151 -15.93 32.72 -3.88
C ILE A 151 -15.96 31.22 -3.46
N ILE A 152 -16.52 30.36 -4.31
CA ILE A 152 -16.67 28.91 -4.07
C ILE A 152 -15.37 28.13 -4.36
N GLY A 153 -14.36 28.75 -4.96
CA GLY A 153 -13.10 28.10 -5.33
C GLY A 153 -12.34 27.51 -4.16
N LEU A 154 -12.23 28.26 -3.06
CA LEU A 154 -11.49 27.80 -1.88
C LEU A 154 -12.13 26.56 -1.24
N PRO A 155 -13.47 26.51 -0.99
CA PRO A 155 -14.16 25.28 -0.58
C PRO A 155 -13.94 24.10 -1.53
N MET A 156 -14.00 24.31 -2.84
CA MET A 156 -13.81 23.25 -3.83
C MET A 156 -12.38 22.70 -3.81
N ALA A 157 -11.38 23.58 -3.79
CA ALA A 157 -9.98 23.20 -3.71
C ALA A 157 -9.69 22.43 -2.42
N ALA A 158 -10.25 22.87 -1.30
CA ALA A 158 -10.17 22.15 -0.04
C ALA A 158 -10.79 20.74 -0.11
N PHE A 159 -11.98 20.60 -0.70
CA PHE A 159 -12.64 19.31 -0.90
C PHE A 159 -11.77 18.38 -1.75
N PHE A 160 -11.22 18.90 -2.84
CA PHE A 160 -10.29 18.16 -3.70
C PHE A 160 -9.05 17.70 -2.94
N LEU A 161 -8.33 18.60 -2.26
CA LEU A 161 -7.13 18.24 -1.49
C LEU A 161 -7.44 17.24 -0.36
N GLY A 162 -8.57 17.37 0.32
CA GLY A 162 -9.03 16.40 1.32
C GLY A 162 -9.31 15.03 0.70
N SER A 163 -9.95 15.00 -0.48
CA SER A 163 -10.22 13.76 -1.21
C SER A 163 -8.95 13.03 -1.64
N LEU A 164 -7.88 13.76 -2.04
CA LEU A 164 -6.60 13.15 -2.38
C LEU A 164 -6.01 12.35 -1.22
N ARG A 165 -6.12 12.86 0.01
CA ARG A 165 -5.64 12.16 1.21
C ARG A 165 -6.51 10.95 1.53
N ALA A 166 -7.83 11.06 1.39
CA ALA A 166 -8.75 9.94 1.56
C ALA A 166 -8.47 8.81 0.56
N LEU A 167 -8.25 9.15 -0.70
CA LEU A 167 -7.87 8.18 -1.74
C LEU A 167 -6.49 7.57 -1.46
N GLY A 168 -5.53 8.36 -0.96
CA GLY A 168 -4.20 7.86 -0.61
C GLY A 168 -4.24 6.84 0.53
N LEU A 169 -5.18 6.97 1.47
CA LEU A 169 -5.44 5.95 2.49
C LEU A 169 -6.05 4.68 1.89
N GLY A 170 -6.95 4.83 0.92
CA GLY A 170 -7.56 3.70 0.21
C GLY A 170 -6.50 2.89 -0.53
N GLU A 171 -5.67 3.57 -1.32
CA GLU A 171 -4.54 2.95 -2.02
C GLU A 171 -3.56 2.32 -1.03
N GLY A 172 -3.28 3.01 0.08
CA GLY A 172 -2.39 2.47 1.10
C GLY A 172 -2.90 1.15 1.69
N ARG A 173 -4.21 1.00 1.86
CA ARG A 173 -4.82 -0.26 2.29
C ARG A 173 -4.78 -1.34 1.21
N LEU A 174 -4.94 -0.98 -0.06
CA LEU A 174 -4.82 -1.93 -1.17
C LEU A 174 -3.40 -2.50 -1.26
N VAL A 175 -2.40 -1.64 -1.12
CA VAL A 175 -0.99 -2.05 -1.12
C VAL A 175 -0.65 -2.90 0.11
N ASP A 176 -1.11 -2.52 1.31
CA ASP A 176 -0.91 -3.32 2.52
C ASP A 176 -1.58 -4.71 2.39
N ALA A 177 -2.83 -4.75 1.91
CA ALA A 177 -3.59 -5.99 1.80
C ALA A 177 -3.09 -6.95 0.70
N LEU A 178 -2.65 -6.44 -0.45
CA LEU A 178 -2.33 -7.27 -1.63
C LEU A 178 -0.83 -7.47 -1.84
N LEU A 179 -0.01 -6.51 -1.44
CA LEU A 179 1.45 -6.57 -1.59
C LEU A 179 2.18 -6.88 -0.29
N ASP A 180 1.47 -6.93 0.85
CA ASP A 180 2.03 -7.22 2.17
C ASP A 180 3.15 -6.20 2.53
N VAL A 181 2.97 -4.96 2.05
CA VAL A 181 3.88 -3.83 2.32
C VAL A 181 3.28 -2.97 3.39
N ARG A 182 3.97 -2.94 4.53
CA ARG A 182 3.52 -2.24 5.71
C ARG A 182 3.35 -0.75 5.46
N MET A 183 2.13 -0.27 5.68
CA MET A 183 1.78 1.15 5.56
C MET A 183 1.20 1.72 6.85
N PRO A 184 1.35 3.05 7.09
CA PRO A 184 0.79 3.69 8.28
C PRO A 184 -0.73 3.48 8.31
N ARG A 185 -1.25 2.99 9.43
CA ARG A 185 -2.66 2.61 9.55
C ARG A 185 -3.57 3.83 9.73
N ARG A 186 -3.04 4.95 10.24
CA ARG A 186 -3.80 6.18 10.53
C ARG A 186 -3.06 7.49 10.20
N PRO A 187 -2.74 7.79 8.93
CA PRO A 187 -2.36 9.15 8.53
C PRO A 187 -3.46 10.17 8.93
N PRO A 188 -3.10 11.32 9.52
CA PRO A 188 -4.07 12.37 9.80
C PRO A 188 -4.69 12.88 8.49
N LEU A 189 -6.02 12.80 8.37
CA LEU A 189 -6.79 13.20 7.19
C LEU A 189 -6.74 14.71 6.92
N LEU A 190 -6.71 15.53 7.98
CA LEU A 190 -6.59 16.99 7.89
C LEU A 190 -5.42 17.47 8.76
N PRO A 191 -4.67 18.50 8.31
CA PRO A 191 -3.67 19.17 9.11
C PRO A 191 -4.27 19.88 10.32
N GLU A 192 -3.42 20.15 11.31
CA GLU A 192 -3.80 20.84 12.54
C GLU A 192 -4.36 22.24 12.30
N GLY A 193 -5.41 22.62 13.05
CA GLY A 193 -6.00 23.96 12.99
C GLY A 193 -7.11 24.13 14.02
N LYS A 194 -7.21 25.34 14.61
CA LYS A 194 -8.24 25.69 15.59
C LYS A 194 -9.61 25.86 14.91
N ARG A 195 -9.62 26.45 13.72
CA ARG A 195 -10.83 26.62 12.89
C ARG A 195 -10.80 25.69 11.68
N LEU A 196 -11.98 25.38 11.12
CA LEU A 196 -12.09 24.61 9.88
C LEU A 196 -11.25 25.25 8.76
N VAL A 197 -11.27 26.58 8.67
CA VAL A 197 -10.49 27.36 7.70
C VAL A 197 -8.99 27.18 7.88
N ASP A 198 -8.48 27.12 9.11
CA ASP A 198 -7.06 26.88 9.38
C ASP A 198 -6.63 25.47 8.94
N ARG A 199 -7.49 24.47 9.17
CA ARG A 199 -7.26 23.09 8.74
C ARG A 199 -7.28 22.97 7.21
N LEU A 200 -8.20 23.69 6.55
CA LEU A 200 -8.31 23.74 5.09
C LEU A 200 -7.10 24.44 4.47
N ALA A 201 -6.66 25.56 5.06
CA ALA A 201 -5.45 26.26 4.64
C ALA A 201 -4.19 25.39 4.84
N GLY A 202 -4.14 24.60 5.93
CA GLY A 202 -3.07 23.65 6.19
C GLY A 202 -2.90 22.61 5.08
N LEU A 203 -3.98 22.17 4.41
CA LEU A 203 -3.92 21.17 3.33
C LEU A 203 -3.04 21.63 2.16
N PHE A 204 -3.07 22.92 1.84
CA PHE A 204 -2.27 23.52 0.77
C PHE A 204 -0.78 23.55 1.10
N ARG A 205 -0.42 23.65 2.39
CA ARG A 205 0.97 23.75 2.84
C ARG A 205 1.61 22.40 3.19
N ASP A 206 0.79 21.37 3.35
CA ASP A 206 1.24 20.03 3.72
C ASP A 206 1.92 19.32 2.54
N SER A 207 3.20 19.00 2.70
CA SER A 207 3.99 18.26 1.70
C SER A 207 3.38 16.90 1.34
N TYR A 208 2.64 16.28 2.27
CA TYR A 208 1.99 15.00 2.05
C TYR A 208 0.93 15.07 0.96
N THR A 209 0.10 16.14 0.95
CA THR A 209 -0.95 16.33 -0.07
C THR A 209 -0.35 16.41 -1.48
N TRP A 210 0.77 17.12 -1.62
CA TRP A 210 1.48 17.23 -2.90
C TRP A 210 2.11 15.91 -3.33
N LYS A 211 2.65 15.12 -2.39
CA LYS A 211 3.13 13.77 -2.69
C LYS A 211 2.00 12.85 -3.16
N CYS A 212 0.81 12.92 -2.56
CA CYS A 212 -0.36 12.18 -3.06
C CYS A 212 -0.73 12.58 -4.49
N LEU A 213 -0.71 13.88 -4.79
CA LEU A 213 -1.01 14.39 -6.14
C LEU A 213 0.00 13.85 -7.17
N VAL A 214 1.30 13.93 -6.86
CA VAL A 214 2.37 13.39 -7.71
C VAL A 214 2.21 11.88 -7.87
N TYR A 215 1.97 11.16 -6.76
CA TYR A 215 1.74 9.71 -6.78
C TYR A 215 0.61 9.35 -7.73
N PHE A 216 -0.55 10.00 -7.65
CA PHE A 216 -1.68 9.68 -8.54
C PHE A 216 -1.41 10.01 -10.00
N LEU A 217 -0.64 11.06 -10.28
CA LEU A 217 -0.27 11.40 -11.65
C LEU A 217 0.67 10.37 -12.28
N ILE A 218 1.64 9.86 -11.51
CA ILE A 218 2.58 8.83 -11.96
C ILE A 218 2.02 7.41 -11.86
N HIS A 219 0.98 7.18 -11.05
CA HIS A 219 0.35 5.87 -10.87
C HIS A 219 -0.24 5.35 -12.17
N LEU A 220 -0.87 6.22 -12.98
CA LEU A 220 -1.46 5.83 -14.25
C LEU A 220 -0.43 5.26 -15.25
N PRO A 221 0.65 5.97 -15.64
CA PRO A 221 1.59 5.44 -16.63
C PRO A 221 2.30 4.17 -16.12
N LEU A 222 2.62 4.12 -14.83
CA LEU A 222 3.25 2.96 -14.21
C LEU A 222 2.32 1.74 -14.20
N SER A 223 1.08 1.93 -13.78
CA SER A 223 0.06 0.88 -13.76
C SER A 223 -0.24 0.41 -15.18
N LEU A 224 -0.48 1.32 -16.12
CA LEU A 224 -0.72 0.98 -17.52
C LEU A 224 0.40 0.10 -18.09
N MET A 225 1.66 0.48 -17.88
CA MET A 225 2.81 -0.30 -18.35
C MET A 225 2.82 -1.70 -17.72
N THR A 226 2.77 -1.78 -16.39
CA THR A 226 2.89 -3.06 -15.68
C THR A 226 1.69 -3.99 -15.88
N SER A 227 0.46 -3.48 -15.86
CA SER A 227 -0.75 -4.25 -16.16
C SER A 227 -0.75 -4.76 -17.60
N THR A 228 -0.26 -3.96 -18.56
CA THR A 228 -0.16 -4.38 -19.97
C THR A 228 0.82 -5.53 -20.12
N PHE A 229 2.01 -5.45 -19.52
CA PHE A 229 2.97 -6.55 -19.54
C PHE A 229 2.42 -7.82 -18.88
N MET A 230 1.73 -7.68 -17.74
CA MET A 230 1.09 -8.81 -17.06
C MET A 230 0.01 -9.45 -17.92
N LEU A 231 -0.86 -8.65 -18.52
CA LEU A 231 -1.95 -9.13 -19.35
C LEU A 231 -1.43 -9.84 -20.61
N ILE A 232 -0.43 -9.26 -21.29
CA ILE A 232 0.20 -9.88 -22.46
C ILE A 232 0.85 -11.21 -22.07
N GLY A 233 1.64 -11.23 -20.98
CA GLY A 233 2.27 -12.44 -20.49
C GLY A 233 1.25 -13.54 -20.19
N LEU A 234 0.15 -13.18 -19.54
CA LEU A 234 -0.94 -14.10 -19.20
C LEU A 234 -1.65 -14.64 -20.45
N VAL A 235 -2.04 -13.75 -21.38
CA VAL A 235 -2.73 -14.12 -22.62
C VAL A 235 -1.86 -15.03 -23.47
N VAL A 236 -0.59 -14.67 -23.69
CA VAL A 236 0.35 -15.49 -24.47
C VAL A 236 0.54 -16.87 -23.82
N SER A 237 0.75 -16.91 -22.51
CA SER A 237 0.97 -18.16 -21.77
C SER A 237 -0.23 -19.10 -21.84
N PHE A 238 -1.44 -18.58 -21.59
CA PHE A 238 -2.67 -19.38 -21.70
C PHE A 238 -3.00 -19.77 -23.13
N SER A 239 -2.72 -18.90 -24.10
CA SER A 239 -2.93 -19.22 -25.51
C SER A 239 -2.07 -20.41 -25.91
N LEU A 240 -0.78 -20.40 -25.55
CA LEU A 240 0.16 -21.51 -25.78
C LEU A 240 -0.26 -22.81 -25.07
N LEU A 241 -0.76 -22.72 -23.83
CA LEU A 241 -1.29 -23.86 -23.09
C LEU A 241 -2.57 -24.43 -23.72
N ALA A 242 -3.40 -23.59 -24.34
CA ALA A 242 -4.66 -24.00 -24.97
C ALA A 242 -4.47 -24.65 -26.36
N ILE A 243 -3.32 -24.45 -27.01
CA ILE A 243 -3.02 -24.97 -28.36
C ILE A 243 -3.37 -26.46 -28.55
N PRO A 244 -2.93 -27.42 -27.71
CA PRO A 244 -3.24 -28.83 -27.92
C PRO A 244 -4.74 -29.12 -27.88
N VAL A 245 -5.47 -28.42 -26.99
CA VAL A 245 -6.94 -28.55 -26.86
C VAL A 245 -7.64 -27.97 -28.08
N LEU A 246 -7.21 -26.79 -28.55
CA LEU A 246 -7.79 -26.14 -29.72
C LEU A 246 -7.53 -26.93 -31.01
N HIS A 247 -6.31 -27.44 -31.18
CA HIS A 247 -5.90 -28.17 -32.37
C HIS A 247 -6.55 -29.56 -32.46
N TRP A 248 -6.51 -30.35 -31.37
CA TRP A 248 -7.05 -31.72 -31.40
C TRP A 248 -8.52 -31.83 -31.00
N GLY A 249 -8.99 -30.97 -30.09
CA GLY A 249 -10.39 -30.99 -29.63
C GLY A 249 -11.35 -30.25 -30.55
N PHE A 250 -10.91 -29.13 -31.13
CA PHE A 250 -11.77 -28.27 -31.96
C PHE A 250 -11.36 -28.24 -33.44
N HIS A 251 -10.32 -29.01 -33.83
CA HIS A 251 -9.81 -29.07 -35.20
C HIS A 251 -9.44 -27.71 -35.80
N LEU A 252 -9.02 -26.76 -34.95
CA LEU A 252 -8.61 -25.43 -35.39
C LEU A 252 -7.19 -25.47 -35.97
N PRO A 253 -6.96 -24.85 -37.15
CA PRO A 253 -5.62 -24.75 -37.73
C PRO A 253 -4.72 -23.85 -36.88
N LEU A 254 -3.46 -24.25 -36.68
CA LEU A 254 -2.50 -23.49 -35.86
C LEU A 254 -2.12 -22.15 -36.49
N VAL A 255 -1.90 -22.16 -37.81
CA VAL A 255 -1.56 -20.98 -38.60
C VAL A 255 -2.33 -21.05 -39.92
N VAL A 256 -2.99 -19.94 -40.25
CA VAL A 256 -3.66 -19.74 -41.53
C VAL A 256 -2.88 -18.66 -42.28
N VAL A 257 -2.34 -18.98 -43.46
CA VAL A 257 -1.69 -18.01 -44.34
C VAL A 257 -2.48 -17.98 -45.65
N GLY A 258 -3.27 -16.92 -45.83
CA GLY A 258 -4.22 -16.85 -46.95
C GLY A 258 -5.31 -17.91 -46.83
N CYS A 259 -5.43 -18.80 -47.81
CA CYS A 259 -6.36 -19.93 -47.79
C CYS A 259 -5.70 -21.26 -47.36
N GLU A 260 -4.39 -21.25 -47.09
CA GLU A 260 -3.65 -22.45 -46.75
C GLU A 260 -3.59 -22.62 -45.23
N THR A 261 -3.88 -23.84 -44.77
CA THR A 261 -3.75 -24.22 -43.36
C THR A 261 -2.45 -24.99 -43.18
N PHE A 262 -1.57 -24.48 -42.32
CA PHE A 262 -0.32 -25.16 -42.01
C PHE A 262 -0.53 -26.07 -40.80
N SER A 263 -0.40 -27.39 -41.01
CA SER A 263 -0.40 -28.36 -39.91
C SER A 263 1.01 -28.45 -39.33
N ALA A 264 1.16 -28.02 -38.08
CA ALA A 264 2.43 -28.14 -37.38
C ALA A 264 2.70 -29.61 -37.02
N PRO A 265 3.97 -30.07 -37.06
CA PRO A 265 4.32 -31.39 -36.56
C PRO A 265 3.83 -31.59 -35.12
N VAL A 266 3.40 -32.82 -34.79
CA VAL A 266 2.86 -33.17 -33.46
C VAL A 266 3.79 -32.75 -32.31
N TRP A 267 5.10 -32.88 -32.49
CA TRP A 267 6.09 -32.50 -31.49
C TRP A 267 6.11 -30.98 -31.22
N VAL A 268 5.82 -30.13 -32.21
CA VAL A 268 5.70 -28.68 -32.03
C VAL A 268 4.47 -28.36 -31.17
N VAL A 269 3.34 -28.98 -31.50
CA VAL A 269 2.08 -28.82 -30.75
C VAL A 269 2.23 -29.25 -29.28
N LEU A 270 3.07 -30.26 -29.01
CA LEU A 270 3.39 -30.71 -27.66
C LEU A 270 4.40 -29.83 -26.91
N LEU A 271 5.33 -29.15 -27.61
CA LEU A 271 6.31 -28.25 -26.99
C LEU A 271 5.72 -26.88 -26.64
N LEU A 272 4.74 -26.38 -27.41
CA LEU A 272 4.14 -25.06 -27.18
C LEU A 272 3.53 -24.87 -25.77
N PRO A 273 2.81 -25.85 -25.19
CA PRO A 273 2.36 -25.80 -23.80
C PRO A 273 3.50 -25.64 -22.78
N LEU A 274 4.67 -26.24 -23.03
CA LEU A 274 5.83 -26.08 -22.16
C LEU A 274 6.34 -24.63 -22.20
N GLY A 275 6.37 -24.02 -23.39
CA GLY A 275 6.64 -22.59 -23.56
C GLY A 275 5.61 -21.71 -22.85
N GLY A 276 4.33 -22.07 -22.92
CA GLY A 276 3.25 -21.40 -22.18
C GLY A 276 3.42 -21.49 -20.67
N LEU A 277 3.79 -22.66 -20.13
CA LEU A 277 4.06 -22.84 -18.71
C LEU A 277 5.27 -22.01 -18.24
N LEU A 278 6.37 -22.01 -19.00
CA LEU A 278 7.53 -21.18 -18.70
C LEU A 278 7.21 -19.68 -18.77
N GLY A 279 6.42 -19.27 -19.76
CA GLY A 279 5.91 -17.91 -19.89
C GLY A 279 5.06 -17.50 -18.69
N LEU A 280 4.20 -18.41 -18.19
CA LEU A 280 3.36 -18.15 -17.02
C LEU A 280 4.21 -17.94 -15.77
N ILE A 281 5.19 -18.83 -15.55
CA ILE A 281 6.13 -18.72 -14.42
C ILE A 281 6.91 -17.41 -14.51
N GLY A 282 7.43 -17.06 -15.70
CA GLY A 282 8.12 -15.79 -15.93
C GLY A 282 7.23 -14.59 -15.65
N THR A 283 5.96 -14.64 -16.05
CA THR A 283 4.96 -13.59 -15.79
C THR A 283 4.73 -13.41 -14.29
N LEU A 284 4.63 -14.50 -13.53
CA LEU A 284 4.46 -14.44 -12.08
C LEU A 284 5.70 -13.86 -11.36
N HIS A 285 6.91 -14.21 -11.80
CA HIS A 285 8.15 -13.61 -11.27
C HIS A 285 8.22 -12.11 -11.57
N LEU A 286 7.87 -11.71 -12.79
CA LEU A 286 7.72 -10.30 -13.15
C LEU A 286 6.65 -9.61 -12.28
N GLY A 287 5.56 -10.31 -11.97
CA GLY A 287 4.49 -9.84 -11.08
C GLY A 287 5.00 -9.51 -9.69
N LEU A 288 5.81 -10.41 -9.11
CA LEU A 288 6.47 -10.16 -7.82
C LEU A 288 7.44 -8.98 -7.89
N ALA A 289 8.23 -8.85 -8.97
CA ALA A 289 9.17 -7.74 -9.13
C ALA A 289 8.44 -6.39 -9.24
N PHE A 290 7.42 -6.29 -10.08
CA PHE A 290 6.63 -5.06 -10.22
C PHE A 290 5.77 -4.75 -9.00
N GLY A 291 5.26 -5.76 -8.30
CA GLY A 291 4.58 -5.59 -7.02
C GLY A 291 5.49 -4.95 -5.97
N ARG A 292 6.75 -5.42 -5.86
CA ARG A 292 7.75 -4.80 -4.98
C ARG A 292 8.06 -3.36 -5.38
N LEU A 293 8.16 -3.07 -6.68
CA LEU A 293 8.39 -1.72 -7.19
C LEU A 293 7.24 -0.77 -6.80
N HIS A 294 5.99 -1.18 -7.01
CA HIS A 294 4.81 -0.39 -6.62
C HIS A 294 4.75 -0.18 -5.11
N GLY A 295 4.96 -1.24 -4.33
CA GLY A 295 5.00 -1.15 -2.87
C GLY A 295 6.09 -0.19 -2.36
N ALA A 296 7.28 -0.23 -2.96
CA ALA A 296 8.38 0.67 -2.61
C ALA A 296 8.06 2.13 -2.95
N LEU A 297 7.47 2.38 -4.13
CA LEU A 297 7.09 3.71 -4.58
C LEU A 297 5.97 4.31 -3.71
N ALA A 298 4.95 3.51 -3.41
CA ALA A 298 3.87 3.90 -2.53
C ALA A 298 4.39 4.18 -1.11
N ARG A 299 5.30 3.35 -0.58
CA ARG A 299 5.96 3.61 0.72
C ARG A 299 6.78 4.90 0.70
N ALA A 300 7.52 5.18 -0.37
CA ALA A 300 8.36 6.37 -0.47
C ALA A 300 7.55 7.68 -0.52
N LEU A 301 6.38 7.65 -1.16
CA LEU A 301 5.55 8.84 -1.38
C LEU A 301 4.45 9.01 -0.32
N LEU A 302 3.88 7.92 0.18
CA LEU A 302 2.76 7.94 1.13
C LEU A 302 3.18 7.77 2.59
N VAL A 303 4.45 7.51 2.88
CA VAL A 303 4.96 7.58 4.27
C VAL A 303 5.58 8.95 4.50
N ALA A 304 4.96 9.72 5.38
CA ALA A 304 5.49 11.02 5.79
C ALA A 304 6.73 10.79 6.68
N ARG A 305 7.86 11.40 6.32
CA ARG A 305 9.06 11.44 7.16
C ARG A 305 9.04 12.70 8.02
#